data_AF-A0A317KJ17-F1
#
_entry.id   AF-A0A317KJ17-F1
#
_cell.length_a   1.000
_cell.length_b   1.000
_cell.length_c   1.000
_cell.angle_alpha   90.00
_cell.angle_beta   90.00
_cell.angle_gamma   90.00
#
_symmetry.space_group_name_H-M   'P 1'
#
loop_
_entity.id
_entity.type
_entity.pdbx_description
1 polymer ?
#
loop_
_entity_poly.entity_id
_entity_poly.type
_entity_poly.pdbx_seq_one_letter_code
_entity_poly.pdbx_strand_id
1 'polypeptide(L)'
;MVTRAEWQADESIVTEPPSYGTTVKAFWVHHTAGTNDYSCADSAAIVRGIEVYHVKSNGWNDIGYNFLADKCGVIFEGRKGGIDQPVIGAHTYGFNTDTAAIAILGTYISSGVPPVVQDAIAHVAAYKLGQYGNDPLGKVTLTEGVADGKYALGEQVTFNRIGGHRDAVATECPGDALYGQLGIIRNKAATVYGLTLTGLTGTKNGTTYYTKTGTTASWSVSTPSALISRFEVLVDGAVAVTTAGTARSAALTLAPGTHTVQVRGVHRLGRTAATPAQTVIADTTAPSFPQVPTLSLRTGSVSSSVVPVTLGWRAADNVAVRSVALTAPTTGTFAASGTYGTTTKPGVTTTWSMRAQDWSGNTTTSSASWTPLFIPETKATRTGTWSTYTSSNYLGGSALTATAGGASLSWVFTGRSVSFVATKTATSGQAYIYVDGVKVSTVDLYSSTVQYRRVVWAKSWTGSARHTVKIVVVGTSGRPRVITDGLVYVR
;
A
#
# COMPACT_ATOMS: atom_id res chain seq x y z
N MET A 1 -21.98 -6.49 -28.19
CA MET A 1 -22.17 -6.26 -29.63
C MET A 1 -23.67 -6.25 -29.87
N VAL A 2 -24.15 -5.36 -30.73
CA VAL A 2 -25.55 -5.22 -31.12
C VAL A 2 -25.73 -5.95 -32.45
N THR A 3 -26.53 -7.01 -32.44
CA THR A 3 -26.88 -7.84 -33.60
C THR A 3 -27.81 -7.11 -34.56
N ARG A 4 -27.90 -7.60 -35.80
CA ARG A 4 -28.84 -7.07 -36.82
C ARG A 4 -30.28 -6.97 -36.31
N ALA A 5 -30.75 -7.96 -35.57
CA ALA A 5 -32.07 -7.93 -34.96
C ALA A 5 -32.21 -6.82 -33.91
N GLU A 6 -31.19 -6.62 -33.06
CA GLU A 6 -31.21 -5.61 -31.99
C GLU A 6 -31.14 -4.17 -32.51
N TRP A 7 -30.40 -3.91 -33.60
CA TRP A 7 -30.42 -2.59 -34.25
C TRP A 7 -31.53 -2.44 -35.30
N GLN A 8 -32.39 -3.45 -35.45
CA GLN A 8 -33.55 -3.46 -36.36
C GLN A 8 -33.15 -3.27 -37.83
N ALA A 9 -32.20 -4.08 -38.30
CA ALA A 9 -31.84 -4.15 -39.71
C ALA A 9 -33.05 -4.43 -40.60
N ASP A 10 -33.15 -3.74 -41.74
CA ASP A 10 -34.20 -3.99 -42.71
C ASP A 10 -33.82 -5.18 -43.58
N GLU A 11 -34.09 -6.38 -43.08
CA GLU A 11 -33.80 -7.62 -43.80
C GLU A 11 -34.59 -7.76 -45.12
N SER A 12 -35.65 -6.97 -45.34
CA SER A 12 -36.46 -7.03 -46.56
C SER A 12 -35.80 -6.40 -47.78
N ILE A 13 -34.80 -5.54 -47.56
CA ILE A 13 -34.07 -4.87 -48.64
C ILE A 13 -32.78 -5.59 -49.02
N VAL A 14 -32.37 -6.62 -48.26
CA VAL A 14 -31.24 -7.49 -48.59
C VAL A 14 -31.67 -8.51 -49.65
N THR A 15 -31.14 -8.38 -50.86
CA THR A 15 -31.67 -9.07 -52.04
C THR A 15 -31.09 -10.46 -52.28
N GLU A 16 -29.86 -10.72 -51.81
CA GLU A 16 -29.09 -11.94 -52.07
C GLU A 16 -28.49 -12.52 -50.78
N PRO A 17 -28.31 -13.86 -50.69
CA PRO A 17 -27.66 -14.49 -49.55
C PRO A 17 -26.19 -14.03 -49.38
N PRO A 18 -25.63 -14.09 -48.16
CA PRO A 18 -24.23 -13.75 -47.93
C PRO A 18 -23.29 -14.68 -48.70
N SER A 19 -22.22 -14.08 -49.23
CA SER A 19 -21.10 -14.81 -49.84
C SER A 19 -19.94 -14.88 -48.87
N TYR A 20 -19.20 -15.99 -48.87
CA TYR A 20 -18.14 -16.25 -47.91
C TYR A 20 -16.80 -16.48 -48.61
N GLY A 21 -15.73 -15.92 -48.03
CA GLY A 21 -14.36 -16.30 -48.34
C GLY A 21 -13.97 -17.59 -47.62
N THR A 22 -12.67 -17.86 -47.56
CA THR A 22 -12.14 -19.04 -46.83
C THR A 22 -11.43 -18.66 -45.54
N THR A 23 -11.10 -17.37 -45.36
CA THR A 23 -10.33 -16.85 -44.24
C THR A 23 -10.53 -15.34 -44.09
N VAL A 24 -9.98 -14.75 -43.02
CA VAL A 24 -9.78 -13.30 -42.90
C VAL A 24 -8.28 -13.01 -42.77
N LYS A 25 -7.68 -12.57 -43.89
CA LYS A 25 -6.26 -12.26 -44.08
C LYS A 25 -5.89 -10.83 -43.64
N ALA A 26 -6.79 -9.88 -43.84
CA ALA A 26 -6.63 -8.47 -43.47
C ALA A 26 -7.91 -7.90 -42.85
N PHE A 27 -7.73 -6.84 -42.06
CA PHE A 27 -8.79 -6.11 -41.38
C PHE A 27 -8.68 -4.62 -41.68
N TRP A 28 -9.71 -4.06 -42.31
CA TRP A 28 -9.73 -2.67 -42.76
C TRP A 28 -10.49 -1.77 -41.80
N VAL A 29 -9.86 -0.68 -41.39
CA VAL A 29 -10.48 0.36 -40.56
C VAL A 29 -11.00 1.48 -41.44
N HIS A 30 -12.27 1.80 -41.25
CA HIS A 30 -13.01 2.83 -41.96
C HIS A 30 -13.56 3.88 -40.99
N HIS A 31 -13.90 5.06 -41.52
CA HIS A 31 -14.92 5.90 -40.93
C HIS A 31 -16.14 5.94 -41.86
N THR A 32 -17.29 6.41 -41.40
CA THR A 32 -18.48 6.56 -42.27
C THR A 32 -18.55 7.93 -42.96
N ALA A 33 -17.64 8.84 -42.64
CA ALA A 33 -17.62 10.23 -43.10
C ALA A 33 -18.89 11.03 -42.74
N GLY A 34 -19.65 10.57 -41.75
CA GLY A 34 -20.81 11.28 -41.21
C GLY A 34 -20.45 12.33 -40.15
N THR A 35 -21.46 13.00 -39.59
CA THR A 35 -21.28 13.89 -38.44
C THR A 35 -20.84 13.12 -37.19
N ASN A 36 -20.03 13.75 -36.35
CA ASN A 36 -19.74 13.27 -34.98
C ASN A 36 -20.75 13.80 -33.95
N ASP A 37 -21.62 14.71 -34.36
CA ASP A 37 -22.65 15.33 -33.52
C ASP A 37 -23.92 14.46 -33.53
N TYR A 38 -23.89 13.41 -32.71
CA TYR A 38 -25.00 12.50 -32.45
C TYR A 38 -24.91 11.96 -31.00
N SER A 39 -26.03 11.53 -30.42
CA SER A 39 -26.01 10.77 -29.15
C SER A 39 -25.72 9.31 -29.44
N CYS A 40 -25.00 8.60 -28.56
CA CYS A 40 -24.79 7.16 -28.75
C CYS A 40 -26.09 6.32 -28.70
N ALA A 41 -27.20 6.92 -28.23
CA ALA A 41 -28.53 6.33 -28.38
C ALA A 41 -29.03 6.32 -29.84
N ASP A 42 -28.53 7.23 -30.67
CA ASP A 42 -28.91 7.37 -32.08
C ASP A 42 -28.13 6.41 -32.99
N SER A 43 -27.09 5.74 -32.47
CA SER A 43 -26.17 4.90 -33.25
C SER A 43 -26.90 3.84 -34.08
N ALA A 44 -27.92 3.16 -33.51
CA ALA A 44 -28.69 2.16 -34.25
C ALA A 44 -29.47 2.77 -35.43
N ALA A 45 -30.02 3.98 -35.27
CA ALA A 45 -30.70 4.68 -36.37
C ALA A 45 -29.72 5.11 -37.47
N ILE A 46 -28.52 5.55 -37.10
CA ILE A 46 -27.46 5.89 -38.06
C ILE A 46 -27.03 4.65 -38.85
N VAL A 47 -26.86 3.49 -38.19
CA VAL A 47 -26.52 2.23 -38.86
C VAL A 47 -27.61 1.81 -39.86
N ARG A 48 -28.90 1.89 -39.49
CA ARG A 48 -30.01 1.66 -40.42
C ARG A 48 -29.98 2.62 -41.62
N GLY A 49 -29.70 3.90 -41.38
CA GLY A 49 -29.56 4.88 -42.47
C GLY A 49 -28.45 4.52 -43.46
N ILE A 50 -27.33 4.02 -42.96
CA ILE A 50 -26.21 3.55 -43.80
C ILE A 50 -26.60 2.29 -44.59
N GLU A 51 -27.30 1.33 -43.98
CA GLU A 51 -27.84 0.15 -44.69
C GLU A 51 -28.73 0.57 -45.86
N VAL A 52 -29.73 1.43 -45.60
CA VAL A 52 -30.64 1.93 -46.64
C VAL A 52 -29.89 2.65 -47.75
N TYR A 53 -28.92 3.51 -47.42
CA TYR A 53 -28.12 4.22 -48.41
C TYR A 53 -27.30 3.25 -49.29
N HIS A 54 -26.61 2.30 -48.69
CA HIS A 54 -25.83 1.31 -49.43
C HIS A 54 -26.71 0.45 -50.36
N VAL A 55 -27.87 0.03 -49.89
CA VAL A 55 -28.76 -0.83 -50.69
C VAL A 55 -29.51 -0.04 -51.76
N LYS A 56 -30.21 1.03 -51.35
CA LYS A 56 -31.13 1.76 -52.25
C LYS A 56 -30.44 2.78 -53.13
N SER A 57 -29.34 3.39 -52.67
CA SER A 57 -28.62 4.41 -53.45
C SER A 57 -27.42 3.83 -54.20
N ASN A 58 -26.59 3.00 -53.55
CA ASN A 58 -25.42 2.41 -54.22
C ASN A 58 -25.74 1.10 -54.97
N GLY A 59 -26.93 0.53 -54.79
CA GLY A 59 -27.34 -0.72 -55.42
C GLY A 59 -26.60 -1.95 -54.88
N TRP A 60 -26.05 -1.88 -53.67
CA TRP A 60 -25.36 -3.00 -53.04
C TRP A 60 -26.37 -3.98 -52.44
N ASN A 61 -25.92 -5.22 -52.20
CA ASN A 61 -26.77 -6.25 -51.60
C ASN A 61 -27.16 -5.94 -50.14
N ASP A 62 -26.22 -5.41 -49.35
CA ASP A 62 -26.37 -5.15 -47.92
C ASP A 62 -25.39 -4.02 -47.53
N ILE A 63 -25.41 -3.62 -46.27
CA ILE A 63 -24.40 -2.74 -45.69
C ILE A 63 -22.99 -3.27 -45.96
N GLY A 64 -22.14 -2.43 -46.56
CA GLY A 64 -20.85 -2.87 -47.10
C GLY A 64 -19.82 -3.32 -46.06
N TYR A 65 -19.92 -2.87 -44.81
CA TYR A 65 -18.98 -3.17 -43.72
C TYR A 65 -19.38 -4.45 -42.97
N ASN A 66 -18.42 -5.26 -42.53
CA ASN A 66 -18.71 -6.42 -41.67
C ASN A 66 -19.15 -5.99 -40.27
N PHE A 67 -18.56 -4.92 -39.75
CA PHE A 67 -18.86 -4.35 -38.45
C PHE A 67 -18.93 -2.82 -38.54
N LEU A 68 -19.67 -2.21 -37.62
CA LEU A 68 -19.62 -0.78 -37.38
C LEU A 68 -19.39 -0.53 -35.89
N ALA A 69 -18.84 0.62 -35.53
CA ALA A 69 -18.80 1.04 -34.13
C ALA A 69 -19.06 2.54 -33.99
N ASP A 70 -19.76 2.92 -32.93
CA ASP A 70 -19.99 4.33 -32.62
C ASP A 70 -18.85 4.94 -31.79
N LYS A 71 -18.93 6.25 -31.54
CA LYS A 71 -17.94 6.99 -30.73
C LYS A 71 -17.91 6.58 -29.24
N CYS A 72 -18.88 5.78 -28.79
CA CYS A 72 -18.94 5.20 -27.45
C CYS A 72 -18.33 3.79 -27.39
N GLY A 73 -17.94 3.21 -28.51
CA GLY A 73 -17.37 1.85 -28.59
C GLY A 73 -18.42 0.74 -28.66
N VAL A 74 -19.69 1.05 -28.91
CA VAL A 74 -20.72 0.05 -29.18
C VAL A 74 -20.48 -0.54 -30.57
N ILE A 75 -20.23 -1.84 -30.65
CA ILE A 75 -20.02 -2.58 -31.90
C ILE A 75 -21.37 -3.10 -32.41
N PHE A 76 -21.65 -2.85 -33.68
CA PHE A 76 -22.81 -3.33 -34.42
C PHE A 76 -22.37 -4.39 -35.44
N GLU A 77 -23.15 -5.47 -35.55
CA GLU A 77 -23.08 -6.38 -36.69
C GLU A 77 -23.47 -5.61 -37.96
N GLY A 78 -22.60 -5.59 -38.97
CA GLY A 78 -22.89 -5.01 -40.27
C GLY A 78 -23.45 -6.07 -41.21
N ARG A 79 -22.63 -6.47 -42.18
CA ARG A 79 -23.03 -7.41 -43.24
C ARG A 79 -23.51 -8.75 -42.67
N LYS A 80 -24.69 -9.18 -43.11
CA LYS A 80 -25.42 -10.37 -42.62
C LYS A 80 -24.56 -11.63 -42.63
N GLY A 81 -24.62 -12.39 -41.54
CA GLY A 81 -23.95 -13.69 -41.40
C GLY A 81 -22.42 -13.59 -41.21
N GLY A 82 -21.91 -12.40 -40.86
CA GLY A 82 -20.47 -12.11 -40.83
C GLY A 82 -19.77 -12.19 -39.47
N ILE A 83 -20.53 -12.37 -38.38
CA ILE A 83 -19.95 -12.36 -37.03
C ILE A 83 -18.89 -13.46 -36.93
N ASP A 84 -19.27 -14.71 -37.12
CA ASP A 84 -18.44 -15.89 -36.93
C ASP A 84 -17.90 -16.49 -38.25
N GLN A 85 -18.27 -15.94 -39.40
CA GLN A 85 -17.86 -16.44 -40.72
C GLN A 85 -17.09 -15.37 -41.53
N PRO A 86 -16.30 -15.75 -42.54
CA PRO A 86 -15.53 -14.81 -43.36
C PRO A 86 -16.44 -14.22 -44.46
N VAL A 87 -17.53 -13.53 -44.09
CA VAL A 87 -18.45 -12.93 -45.07
C VAL A 87 -17.72 -11.86 -45.89
N ILE A 88 -17.88 -11.91 -47.22
CA ILE A 88 -17.27 -10.97 -48.14
C ILE A 88 -18.02 -9.64 -48.07
N GLY A 89 -17.30 -8.56 -47.78
CA GLY A 89 -17.84 -7.20 -47.69
C GLY A 89 -18.01 -6.49 -49.05
N ALA A 90 -18.37 -5.21 -48.98
CA ALA A 90 -18.37 -4.27 -50.11
C ALA A 90 -17.72 -2.93 -49.69
N HIS A 91 -16.77 -3.01 -48.76
CA HIS A 91 -16.18 -1.85 -48.10
C HIS A 91 -14.86 -1.40 -48.74
N THR A 92 -14.11 -2.30 -49.39
CA THR A 92 -12.77 -2.02 -49.91
C THR A 92 -12.70 -2.60 -51.32
N TYR A 93 -13.09 -1.79 -52.29
CA TYR A 93 -13.11 -2.15 -53.71
C TYR A 93 -11.75 -2.73 -54.12
N GLY A 94 -11.78 -3.87 -54.83
CA GLY A 94 -10.57 -4.63 -55.17
C GLY A 94 -10.05 -5.62 -54.13
N PHE A 95 -10.41 -5.45 -52.84
CA PHE A 95 -9.84 -6.22 -51.72
C PHE A 95 -10.89 -6.73 -50.72
N ASN A 96 -12.15 -6.92 -51.14
CA ASN A 96 -13.23 -7.41 -50.25
C ASN A 96 -13.09 -8.90 -49.90
N THR A 97 -12.55 -9.73 -50.81
CA THR A 97 -12.41 -11.17 -50.58
C THR A 97 -11.33 -11.48 -49.56
N ASP A 98 -11.61 -12.44 -48.67
CA ASP A 98 -10.73 -12.83 -47.55
C ASP A 98 -10.34 -11.67 -46.62
N THR A 99 -11.11 -10.59 -46.56
CA THR A 99 -10.90 -9.48 -45.61
C THR A 99 -12.16 -9.20 -44.82
N ALA A 100 -12.01 -8.47 -43.72
CA ALA A 100 -13.14 -7.92 -42.97
C ALA A 100 -12.88 -6.45 -42.65
N ALA A 101 -13.93 -5.71 -42.31
CA ALA A 101 -13.82 -4.30 -41.97
C ALA A 101 -14.66 -3.89 -40.76
N ILE A 102 -14.21 -2.80 -40.13
CA ILE A 102 -15.03 -2.03 -39.20
C ILE A 102 -15.10 -0.57 -39.64
N ALA A 103 -16.29 0.01 -39.68
CA ALA A 103 -16.49 1.43 -39.91
C ALA A 103 -16.89 2.18 -38.64
N ILE A 104 -16.14 3.22 -38.32
CA ILE A 104 -16.44 4.06 -37.16
C ILE A 104 -17.40 5.17 -37.57
N LEU A 105 -18.56 5.23 -36.91
CA LEU A 105 -19.59 6.22 -37.19
C LEU A 105 -19.02 7.63 -36.95
N GLY A 106 -19.07 8.45 -38.01
CA GLY A 106 -18.60 9.82 -38.00
C GLY A 106 -17.41 10.09 -38.92
N THR A 107 -16.71 11.19 -38.67
CA THR A 107 -15.51 11.63 -39.40
C THR A 107 -14.33 11.80 -38.45
N TYR A 108 -13.16 11.28 -38.84
CA TYR A 108 -11.96 11.25 -38.01
C TYR A 108 -10.74 11.80 -38.75
N ILE A 109 -10.97 12.85 -39.55
CA ILE A 109 -9.92 13.56 -40.28
C ILE A 109 -9.04 14.32 -39.29
N SER A 110 -9.62 15.23 -38.50
CA SER A 110 -8.88 16.13 -37.60
C SER A 110 -8.89 15.72 -36.13
N SER A 111 -9.79 14.83 -35.73
CA SER A 111 -9.89 14.31 -34.36
C SER A 111 -9.88 12.79 -34.37
N GLY A 112 -9.04 12.18 -33.55
CA GLY A 112 -8.93 10.72 -33.44
C GLY A 112 -10.06 10.10 -32.63
N VAL A 113 -10.11 8.78 -32.60
CA VAL A 113 -11.10 8.08 -31.76
C VAL A 113 -10.60 7.97 -30.30
N PRO A 114 -11.50 8.00 -29.30
CA PRO A 114 -11.13 7.81 -27.90
C PRO A 114 -10.68 6.36 -27.64
N PRO A 115 -9.97 6.09 -26.51
CA PRO A 115 -9.44 4.76 -26.20
C PRO A 115 -10.45 3.62 -26.26
N VAL A 116 -11.70 3.85 -25.83
CA VAL A 116 -12.77 2.84 -25.87
C VAL A 116 -13.09 2.37 -27.30
N VAL A 117 -12.97 3.25 -28.29
CA VAL A 117 -13.19 2.91 -29.70
C VAL A 117 -11.95 2.23 -30.28
N GLN A 118 -10.74 2.64 -29.88
CA GLN A 118 -9.52 1.90 -30.23
C GLN A 118 -9.59 0.45 -29.74
N ASP A 119 -10.13 0.25 -28.52
CA ASP A 119 -10.35 -1.07 -27.92
C ASP A 119 -11.40 -1.87 -28.69
N ALA A 120 -12.49 -1.24 -29.13
CA ALA A 120 -13.50 -1.88 -29.96
C ALA A 120 -12.92 -2.36 -31.31
N ILE A 121 -12.16 -1.52 -32.01
CA ILE A 121 -11.49 -1.88 -33.27
C ILE A 121 -10.52 -3.03 -33.04
N ALA A 122 -9.66 -2.90 -32.02
CA ALA A 122 -8.67 -3.92 -31.69
C ALA A 122 -9.30 -5.26 -31.34
N HIS A 123 -10.43 -5.26 -30.61
CA HIS A 123 -11.17 -6.46 -30.25
C HIS A 123 -11.68 -7.18 -31.50
N VAL A 124 -12.40 -6.47 -32.38
CA VAL A 124 -12.97 -7.09 -33.58
C VAL A 124 -11.85 -7.58 -34.51
N ALA A 125 -10.78 -6.80 -34.68
CA ALA A 125 -9.63 -7.18 -35.49
C ALA A 125 -8.94 -8.44 -34.94
N ALA A 126 -8.68 -8.49 -33.63
CA ALA A 126 -8.09 -9.66 -32.98
C ALA A 126 -8.98 -10.90 -33.09
N TYR A 127 -10.29 -10.73 -32.93
CA TYR A 127 -11.25 -11.81 -33.07
C TYR A 127 -11.27 -12.36 -34.50
N LYS A 128 -11.46 -11.50 -35.51
CA LYS A 128 -11.57 -11.93 -36.92
C LYS A 128 -10.26 -12.48 -37.45
N LEU A 129 -9.11 -11.82 -37.20
CA LEU A 129 -7.81 -12.33 -37.67
C LEU A 129 -7.40 -13.58 -36.89
N GLY A 130 -7.59 -13.59 -35.57
CA GLY A 130 -7.21 -14.68 -34.69
C GLY A 130 -7.97 -15.98 -34.95
N GLN A 131 -9.25 -15.90 -35.36
CA GLN A 131 -10.06 -17.06 -35.75
C GLN A 131 -9.41 -17.88 -36.87
N TYR A 132 -8.59 -17.25 -37.72
CA TYR A 132 -7.89 -17.89 -38.84
C TYR A 132 -6.36 -17.91 -38.66
N GLY A 133 -5.87 -17.74 -37.43
CA GLY A 133 -4.43 -17.81 -37.12
C GLY A 133 -3.60 -16.63 -37.65
N ASN A 134 -4.23 -15.52 -38.03
CA ASN A 134 -3.54 -14.36 -38.57
C ASN A 134 -3.13 -13.38 -37.46
N ASP A 135 -1.82 -13.08 -37.40
CA ASP A 135 -1.27 -12.18 -36.38
C ASP A 135 -1.56 -10.69 -36.70
N PRO A 136 -2.24 -9.94 -35.81
CA PRO A 136 -2.57 -8.52 -35.99
C PRO A 136 -1.36 -7.58 -36.23
N LEU A 137 -0.17 -7.94 -35.76
CA LEU A 137 1.06 -7.16 -35.99
C LEU A 137 1.74 -7.48 -37.32
N GLY A 138 1.31 -8.55 -37.98
CA GLY A 138 1.94 -9.01 -39.22
C GLY A 138 1.55 -8.18 -40.45
N LYS A 139 2.14 -8.58 -41.57
CA LYS A 139 1.79 -8.09 -42.91
C LYS A 139 1.09 -9.18 -43.71
N VAL A 140 0.44 -8.78 -44.79
CA VAL A 140 -0.20 -9.69 -45.73
C VAL A 140 -0.12 -9.15 -47.15
N THR A 141 0.10 -10.04 -48.11
CA THR A 141 0.05 -9.71 -49.53
C THR A 141 -1.32 -10.10 -50.06
N LEU A 142 -2.02 -9.15 -50.68
CA LEU A 142 -3.31 -9.35 -51.32
C LEU A 142 -3.20 -8.98 -52.80
N THR A 143 -4.07 -9.57 -53.61
CA THR A 143 -4.12 -9.33 -55.06
C THR A 143 -5.27 -8.39 -55.37
N GLU A 144 -5.00 -7.34 -56.15
CA GLU A 144 -6.01 -6.43 -56.68
C GLU A 144 -6.98 -7.18 -57.60
N GLY A 145 -8.27 -7.16 -57.25
CA GLY A 145 -9.32 -7.92 -57.92
C GLY A 145 -10.05 -7.17 -59.04
N VAL A 146 -9.78 -5.87 -59.23
CA VAL A 146 -10.48 -5.04 -60.22
C VAL A 146 -9.51 -4.24 -61.10
N ALA A 147 -9.95 -3.86 -62.30
CA ALA A 147 -9.12 -3.18 -63.30
C ALA A 147 -9.03 -1.66 -63.12
N ASP A 148 -10.03 -1.07 -62.49
CA ASP A 148 -10.17 0.36 -62.22
C ASP A 148 -9.89 0.69 -60.74
N GLY A 149 -9.12 -0.16 -60.06
CA GLY A 149 -8.69 0.00 -58.67
C GLY A 149 -7.55 1.01 -58.50
N LYS A 150 -7.06 1.13 -57.26
CA LYS A 150 -5.88 1.93 -56.94
C LYS A 150 -4.60 1.30 -57.51
N TYR A 151 -4.57 -0.03 -57.57
CA TYR A 151 -3.48 -0.84 -58.10
C TYR A 151 -3.91 -1.48 -59.44
N ALA A 152 -2.97 -2.04 -60.18
CA ALA A 152 -3.31 -2.73 -61.43
C ALA A 152 -3.99 -4.08 -61.14
N LEU A 153 -4.95 -4.51 -61.99
CA LEU A 153 -5.57 -5.84 -61.87
C LEU A 153 -4.52 -6.94 -61.78
N GLY A 154 -4.60 -7.77 -60.75
CA GLY A 154 -3.65 -8.86 -60.49
C GLY A 154 -2.37 -8.43 -59.77
N GLU A 155 -2.17 -7.14 -59.50
CA GLU A 155 -1.02 -6.65 -58.73
C GLU A 155 -1.05 -7.20 -57.30
N GLN A 156 0.11 -7.66 -56.82
CA GLN A 156 0.28 -8.16 -55.46
C GLN A 156 0.82 -7.05 -54.56
N VAL A 157 0.02 -6.62 -53.59
CA VAL A 157 0.34 -5.49 -52.72
C VAL A 157 0.42 -5.96 -51.28
N THR A 158 1.47 -5.52 -50.58
CA THR A 158 1.70 -5.90 -49.18
C THR A 158 1.23 -4.82 -48.22
N PHE A 159 0.32 -5.20 -47.32
CA PHE A 159 -0.29 -4.34 -46.32
C PHE A 159 0.06 -4.79 -44.90
N ASN A 160 -0.15 -3.90 -43.92
CA ASN A 160 -0.30 -4.36 -42.54
C ASN A 160 -1.63 -5.15 -42.42
N ARG A 161 -1.67 -6.21 -41.61
CA ARG A 161 -2.90 -6.99 -41.43
C ARG A 161 -4.06 -6.18 -40.85
N ILE A 162 -3.76 -5.12 -40.09
CA ILE A 162 -4.74 -4.08 -39.76
C ILE A 162 -4.30 -2.80 -40.47
N GLY A 163 -5.07 -2.39 -41.48
CA GLY A 163 -4.80 -1.23 -42.32
C GLY A 163 -5.97 -0.25 -42.35
N GLY A 164 -5.74 0.95 -42.86
CA GLY A 164 -6.81 1.91 -43.14
C GLY A 164 -7.35 1.70 -44.55
N HIS A 165 -8.60 2.08 -44.82
CA HIS A 165 -9.18 1.99 -46.16
C HIS A 165 -8.28 2.62 -47.24
N ARG A 166 -7.69 3.79 -46.95
CA ARG A 166 -6.74 4.51 -47.82
C ARG A 166 -5.51 3.72 -48.26
N ASP A 167 -5.13 2.67 -47.52
CA ASP A 167 -4.00 1.83 -47.90
C ASP A 167 -4.33 1.07 -49.19
N ALA A 168 -5.55 0.53 -49.28
CA ALA A 168 -6.02 -0.30 -50.38
C ALA A 168 -6.74 0.48 -51.49
N VAL A 169 -7.42 1.59 -51.18
CA VAL A 169 -8.27 2.34 -52.13
C VAL A 169 -7.90 3.83 -52.10
N ALA A 170 -8.10 4.55 -53.21
CA ALA A 170 -7.88 6.00 -53.30
C ALA A 170 -8.99 6.77 -52.53
N THR A 171 -8.78 7.01 -51.24
CA THR A 171 -9.75 7.66 -50.34
C THR A 171 -9.04 8.34 -49.16
N GLU A 172 -9.70 9.31 -48.52
CA GLU A 172 -9.27 9.86 -47.24
C GLU A 172 -9.62 8.95 -46.05
N CYS A 173 -10.51 7.97 -46.22
CA CYS A 173 -10.95 7.08 -45.15
C CYS A 173 -9.75 6.27 -44.57
N PRO A 174 -9.57 6.12 -43.23
CA PRO A 174 -10.49 6.43 -42.13
C PRO A 174 -10.34 7.85 -41.54
N GLY A 175 -9.71 8.78 -42.26
CA GLY A 175 -9.32 10.11 -41.77
C GLY A 175 -7.94 10.12 -41.11
N ASP A 176 -7.21 11.24 -41.20
CA ASP A 176 -5.80 11.32 -40.81
C ASP A 176 -5.57 11.02 -39.33
N ALA A 177 -6.43 11.53 -38.45
CA ALA A 177 -6.29 11.34 -37.02
C ALA A 177 -6.50 9.88 -36.59
N LEU A 178 -7.52 9.19 -37.13
CA LEU A 178 -7.73 7.76 -36.86
C LEU A 178 -6.66 6.89 -37.56
N TYR A 179 -6.23 7.25 -38.76
CA TYR A 179 -5.15 6.55 -39.45
C TYR A 179 -3.84 6.59 -38.65
N GLY A 180 -3.51 7.72 -38.02
CA GLY A 180 -2.37 7.86 -37.11
C GLY A 180 -2.44 6.94 -35.87
N GLN A 181 -3.63 6.45 -35.50
CA GLN A 181 -3.84 5.56 -34.35
C GLN A 181 -3.74 4.06 -34.70
N LEU A 182 -3.61 3.69 -35.97
CA LEU A 182 -3.57 2.28 -36.40
C LEU A 182 -2.42 1.49 -35.78
N GLY A 183 -1.28 2.13 -35.50
CA GLY A 183 -0.18 1.50 -34.78
C GLY A 183 -0.55 1.09 -33.34
N ILE A 184 -1.29 1.94 -32.63
CA ILE A 184 -1.76 1.67 -31.26
C ILE A 184 -2.80 0.54 -31.30
N ILE A 185 -3.73 0.58 -32.25
CA ILE A 185 -4.77 -0.43 -32.44
C ILE A 185 -4.15 -1.80 -32.73
N ARG A 186 -3.14 -1.87 -33.61
CA ARG A 186 -2.39 -3.11 -33.89
C ARG A 186 -1.78 -3.72 -32.64
N ASN A 187 -1.19 -2.90 -31.77
CA ASN A 187 -0.63 -3.39 -30.49
C ASN A 187 -1.74 -3.90 -29.55
N LYS A 188 -2.83 -3.15 -29.40
CA LYS A 188 -3.97 -3.55 -28.56
C LYS A 188 -4.60 -4.87 -29.00
N ALA A 189 -4.63 -5.16 -30.30
CA ALA A 189 -5.17 -6.40 -30.85
C ALA A 189 -4.25 -7.62 -30.62
N ALA A 190 -2.98 -7.38 -30.32
CA ALA A 190 -1.94 -8.41 -30.36
C ALA A 190 -1.50 -8.91 -28.98
N THR A 191 -1.58 -8.07 -27.94
CA THR A 191 -1.04 -8.35 -26.61
C THR A 191 -1.91 -7.80 -25.49
N VAL A 192 -1.66 -8.26 -24.26
CA VAL A 192 -2.28 -7.71 -23.06
C VAL A 192 -1.74 -6.30 -22.79
N TYR A 193 -2.62 -5.36 -22.46
CA TYR A 193 -2.30 -3.96 -22.17
C TYR A 193 -3.14 -3.41 -21.01
N GLY A 194 -2.62 -2.35 -20.38
CA GLY A 194 -3.23 -1.73 -19.20
C GLY A 194 -3.23 -2.63 -17.96
N LEU A 195 -2.45 -3.71 -17.96
CA LEU A 195 -2.34 -4.63 -16.83
C LEU A 195 -1.57 -3.95 -15.69
N THR A 196 -2.20 -3.83 -14.53
CA THR A 196 -1.62 -3.20 -13.34
C THR A 196 -1.88 -4.05 -12.11
N LEU A 197 -0.85 -4.35 -11.33
CA LEU A 197 -0.98 -4.93 -10.00
C LEU A 197 -1.42 -3.81 -9.05
N THR A 198 -2.70 -3.79 -8.69
CA THR A 198 -3.31 -2.69 -7.94
C THR A 198 -3.00 -2.76 -6.45
N GLY A 199 -2.69 -3.95 -5.93
CA GLY A 199 -2.16 -4.10 -4.60
C GLY A 199 -2.09 -5.55 -4.12
N LEU A 200 -1.51 -5.68 -2.94
CA LEU A 200 -1.43 -6.92 -2.17
C LEU A 200 -2.19 -6.72 -0.85
N THR A 201 -2.81 -7.76 -0.31
CA THR A 201 -3.32 -7.72 1.07
C THR A 201 -2.17 -7.84 2.06
N GLY A 202 -2.30 -7.18 3.22
CA GLY A 202 -1.25 -7.05 4.23
C GLY A 202 -1.09 -5.62 4.70
N THR A 203 -0.15 -5.38 5.60
CA THR A 203 0.19 -4.01 6.02
C THR A 203 1.15 -3.40 5.01
N LYS A 204 0.94 -2.14 4.59
CA LYS A 204 1.85 -1.43 3.68
C LYS A 204 2.69 -0.39 4.44
N ASN A 205 4.00 -0.36 4.20
CA ASN A 205 4.89 0.71 4.63
C ASN A 205 5.77 1.15 3.45
N GLY A 206 5.60 2.39 3.00
CA GLY A 206 6.20 2.85 1.73
C GLY A 206 5.73 1.99 0.55
N THR A 207 6.66 1.37 -0.15
CA THR A 207 6.40 0.49 -1.30
C THR A 207 6.33 -0.99 -0.93
N THR A 208 6.59 -1.35 0.32
CA THR A 208 6.69 -2.75 0.78
C THR A 208 5.42 -3.17 1.50
N TYR A 209 4.94 -4.36 1.18
CA TYR A 209 3.85 -5.04 1.87
C TYR A 209 4.40 -6.03 2.90
N TYR A 210 3.69 -6.23 3.99
CA TYR A 210 4.05 -7.13 5.08
C TYR A 210 2.88 -8.06 5.38
N THR A 211 3.18 -9.34 5.49
CA THR A 211 2.21 -10.39 5.82
C THR A 211 2.87 -11.48 6.65
N LYS A 212 2.08 -12.37 7.24
CA LYS A 212 2.61 -13.57 7.89
C LYS A 212 3.03 -14.62 6.87
N THR A 213 2.06 -15.06 6.08
CA THR A 213 2.24 -16.09 5.04
C THR A 213 1.31 -15.84 3.86
N GLY A 214 0.05 -15.47 4.11
CA GLY A 214 -0.95 -15.26 3.06
C GLY A 214 -1.01 -13.82 2.55
N THR A 215 -1.02 -13.64 1.23
CA THR A 215 -1.36 -12.35 0.60
C THR A 215 -2.23 -12.58 -0.63
N THR A 216 -3.12 -11.66 -0.93
CA THR A 216 -3.95 -11.70 -2.15
C THR A 216 -3.48 -10.60 -3.08
N ALA A 217 -3.01 -11.00 -4.26
CA ALA A 217 -2.72 -10.07 -5.34
C ALA A 217 -4.01 -9.70 -6.05
N SER A 218 -4.22 -8.41 -6.28
CA SER A 218 -5.35 -7.86 -7.04
C SER A 218 -4.84 -7.02 -8.21
N TRP A 219 -5.50 -7.11 -9.35
CA TRP A 219 -5.06 -6.41 -10.56
C TRP A 219 -6.23 -5.86 -11.39
N SER A 220 -5.92 -4.86 -12.19
CA SER A 220 -6.79 -4.33 -13.25
C SER A 220 -6.14 -4.56 -14.60
N VAL A 221 -6.95 -4.57 -15.67
CA VAL A 221 -6.50 -4.74 -17.04
C VAL A 221 -7.46 -4.00 -17.97
N SER A 222 -6.94 -3.39 -19.03
CA SER A 222 -7.78 -2.75 -20.06
C SER A 222 -8.16 -3.72 -21.17
N THR A 223 -7.31 -4.73 -21.45
CA THR A 223 -7.63 -5.79 -22.40
C THR A 223 -8.94 -6.51 -22.02
N PRO A 224 -9.92 -6.62 -22.94
CA PRO A 224 -11.13 -7.38 -22.72
C PRO A 224 -10.85 -8.84 -22.33
N SER A 225 -11.56 -9.37 -21.33
CA SER A 225 -11.32 -10.74 -20.81
C SER A 225 -11.41 -11.83 -21.89
N ALA A 226 -12.21 -11.64 -22.94
CA ALA A 226 -12.33 -12.59 -24.07
C ALA A 226 -10.99 -12.83 -24.79
N LEU A 227 -10.15 -11.79 -24.86
CA LEU A 227 -8.83 -11.80 -25.48
C LEU A 227 -7.71 -12.32 -24.56
N ILE A 228 -8.04 -12.59 -23.30
CA ILE A 228 -7.07 -13.08 -22.31
C ILE A 228 -7.29 -14.58 -22.14
N SER A 229 -6.25 -15.37 -22.40
CA SER A 229 -6.26 -16.81 -22.14
C SER A 229 -6.25 -17.08 -20.63
N ARG A 230 -5.33 -16.45 -19.91
CA ARG A 230 -5.13 -16.63 -18.46
C ARG A 230 -4.32 -15.49 -17.86
N PHE A 231 -4.32 -15.40 -16.54
CA PHE A 231 -3.31 -14.68 -15.78
C PHE A 231 -2.42 -15.66 -15.02
N GLU A 232 -1.17 -15.26 -14.84
CA GLU A 232 -0.18 -15.96 -14.03
C GLU A 232 0.29 -14.97 -12.96
N VAL A 233 0.16 -15.33 -11.69
CA VAL A 233 0.74 -14.55 -10.58
C VAL A 233 2.10 -15.15 -10.27
N LEU A 234 3.13 -14.32 -10.35
CA LEU A 234 4.51 -14.72 -10.20
C LEU A 234 5.01 -14.31 -8.82
N VAL A 235 5.75 -15.22 -8.18
CA VAL A 235 6.54 -14.96 -6.98
C VAL A 235 7.99 -15.19 -7.36
N ASP A 236 8.82 -14.16 -7.22
CA ASP A 236 10.26 -14.20 -7.55
C ASP A 236 10.54 -14.66 -8.99
N GLY A 237 9.67 -14.23 -9.92
CA GLY A 237 9.74 -14.57 -11.34
C GLY A 237 9.23 -15.96 -11.71
N ALA A 238 8.89 -16.81 -10.73
CA ALA A 238 8.28 -18.12 -10.96
C ALA A 238 6.75 -18.04 -10.88
N VAL A 239 6.04 -18.78 -11.74
CA VAL A 239 4.57 -18.84 -11.69
C VAL A 239 4.14 -19.58 -10.42
N ALA A 240 3.50 -18.86 -9.50
CA ALA A 240 2.96 -19.42 -8.26
C ALA A 240 1.50 -19.85 -8.43
N VAL A 241 0.71 -19.06 -9.16
CA VAL A 241 -0.72 -19.32 -9.39
C VAL A 241 -1.09 -19.00 -10.83
N THR A 242 -1.95 -19.82 -11.44
CA THR A 242 -2.58 -19.54 -12.74
C THR A 242 -4.08 -19.40 -12.56
N THR A 243 -4.68 -18.36 -13.13
CA THR A 243 -6.13 -18.09 -13.05
C THR A 243 -6.75 -17.85 -14.42
N ALA A 244 -8.07 -17.99 -14.53
CA ALA A 244 -8.81 -17.65 -15.75
C ALA A 244 -8.60 -16.18 -16.18
N GLY A 245 -8.71 -15.88 -17.48
CA GLY A 245 -8.61 -14.51 -18.02
C GLY A 245 -9.68 -13.53 -17.52
N THR A 246 -10.72 -14.03 -16.84
CA THR A 246 -11.75 -13.24 -16.17
C THR A 246 -11.39 -12.87 -14.73
N ALA A 247 -10.39 -13.52 -14.12
CA ALA A 247 -9.98 -13.24 -12.74
C ALA A 247 -9.34 -11.86 -12.59
N ARG A 248 -9.50 -11.25 -11.41
CA ARG A 248 -8.90 -9.96 -11.03
C ARG A 248 -8.17 -10.00 -9.70
N SER A 249 -8.08 -11.18 -9.10
CA SER A 249 -7.30 -11.43 -7.91
C SER A 249 -6.93 -12.91 -7.78
N ALA A 250 -5.90 -13.19 -6.98
CA ALA A 250 -5.52 -14.54 -6.59
C ALA A 250 -4.85 -14.52 -5.21
N ALA A 251 -5.15 -15.52 -4.39
CA ALA A 251 -4.46 -15.74 -3.12
C ALA A 251 -3.10 -16.40 -3.37
N LEU A 252 -2.11 -16.01 -2.57
CA LEU A 252 -0.75 -16.51 -2.54
C LEU A 252 -0.41 -16.96 -1.12
N THR A 253 0.41 -18.00 -1.02
CA THR A 253 1.09 -18.38 0.22
C THR A 253 2.59 -18.22 0.00
N LEU A 254 3.24 -17.47 0.87
CA LEU A 254 4.65 -17.14 0.81
C LEU A 254 5.37 -17.81 1.98
N ALA A 255 6.56 -18.33 1.71
CA ALA A 255 7.49 -18.74 2.77
C ALA A 255 8.01 -17.49 3.51
N PRO A 256 8.50 -17.61 4.76
CA PRO A 256 9.14 -16.48 5.42
C PRO A 256 10.33 -15.95 4.62
N GLY A 257 10.39 -14.64 4.38
CA GLY A 257 11.40 -14.02 3.54
C GLY A 257 10.92 -12.76 2.82
N THR A 258 11.83 -12.17 2.03
CA THR A 258 11.50 -11.07 1.11
C THR A 258 11.22 -11.65 -0.27
N HIS A 259 10.08 -11.28 -0.84
CA HIS A 259 9.61 -11.74 -2.13
C HIS A 259 9.20 -10.59 -3.03
N THR A 260 9.16 -10.86 -4.32
CA THR A 260 8.59 -9.99 -5.34
C THR A 260 7.36 -10.63 -5.95
N VAL A 261 6.28 -9.86 -6.11
CA VAL A 261 5.03 -10.33 -6.72
C VAL A 261 4.74 -9.55 -8.00
N GLN A 262 4.41 -10.28 -9.07
CA GLN A 262 3.99 -9.74 -10.36
C GLN A 262 2.74 -10.45 -10.87
N VAL A 263 2.02 -9.80 -11.78
CA VAL A 263 0.97 -10.45 -12.56
C VAL A 263 1.38 -10.40 -14.03
N ARG A 264 1.31 -11.54 -14.71
CA ARG A 264 1.50 -11.67 -16.15
C ARG A 264 0.18 -12.08 -16.80
N GLY A 265 -0.31 -11.26 -17.72
CA GLY A 265 -1.44 -11.60 -18.57
C GLY A 265 -0.97 -12.30 -19.83
N VAL A 266 -1.67 -13.37 -20.22
CA VAL A 266 -1.39 -14.12 -21.44
C VAL A 266 -2.54 -13.91 -22.42
N HIS A 267 -2.25 -13.30 -23.57
CA HIS A 267 -3.21 -13.10 -24.65
C HIS A 267 -3.59 -14.43 -25.31
N ARG A 268 -4.75 -14.50 -25.99
CA ARG A 268 -5.17 -15.67 -26.77
C ARG A 268 -4.15 -16.08 -27.84
N LEU A 269 -3.37 -15.12 -28.33
CA LEU A 269 -2.28 -15.33 -29.29
C LEU A 269 -0.95 -15.76 -28.62
N GLY A 270 -0.95 -16.07 -27.32
CA GLY A 270 0.24 -16.52 -26.57
C GLY A 270 1.20 -15.41 -26.12
N ARG A 271 1.05 -14.18 -26.63
CA ARG A 271 1.86 -13.03 -26.17
C ARG A 271 1.55 -12.68 -24.72
N THR A 272 2.58 -12.22 -24.00
CA THR A 272 2.46 -11.90 -22.58
C THR A 272 2.83 -10.46 -22.28
N ALA A 273 2.18 -9.87 -21.28
CA ALA A 273 2.61 -8.63 -20.63
C ALA A 273 2.59 -8.81 -19.11
N ALA A 274 3.60 -8.27 -18.42
CA ALA A 274 3.72 -8.38 -16.97
C ALA A 274 3.73 -7.00 -16.31
N THR A 275 3.20 -6.94 -15.09
CA THR A 275 3.26 -5.75 -14.25
C THR A 275 4.68 -5.52 -13.73
N PRO A 276 5.03 -4.29 -13.31
CA PRO A 276 6.12 -4.09 -12.37
C PRO A 276 5.93 -4.96 -11.13
N ALA A 277 7.04 -5.37 -10.50
CA ALA A 277 7.01 -6.13 -9.27
C ALA A 277 6.67 -5.25 -8.06
N GLN A 278 5.92 -5.82 -7.12
CA GLN A 278 5.74 -5.25 -5.78
C GLN A 278 6.45 -6.13 -4.74
N THR A 279 7.14 -5.49 -3.80
CA THR A 279 7.85 -6.20 -2.73
C THR A 279 6.89 -6.56 -1.60
N VAL A 280 6.99 -7.80 -1.14
CA VAL A 280 6.28 -8.31 0.03
C VAL A 280 7.25 -9.04 0.94
N ILE A 281 7.20 -8.76 2.23
CA ILE A 281 7.94 -9.48 3.26
C ILE A 281 6.94 -10.36 4.01
N ALA A 282 7.17 -11.66 3.95
CA ALA A 282 6.45 -12.64 4.75
C ALA A 282 7.25 -12.91 6.02
N ASP A 283 6.63 -12.67 7.19
CA ASP A 283 7.27 -12.87 8.48
C ASP A 283 6.30 -13.46 9.50
N THR A 284 6.66 -14.60 10.06
CA THR A 284 5.87 -15.31 11.07
C THR A 284 6.46 -15.21 12.47
N THR A 285 7.66 -14.63 12.59
CA THR A 285 8.36 -14.49 13.86
C THR A 285 7.75 -13.34 14.63
N ALA A 286 7.43 -13.56 15.89
CA ALA A 286 6.94 -12.47 16.74
C ALA A 286 8.12 -11.65 17.30
N PRO A 287 7.92 -10.35 17.54
CA PRO A 287 8.90 -9.54 18.25
C PRO A 287 9.27 -10.16 19.60
N SER A 288 10.46 -9.85 20.09
CA SER A 288 10.94 -10.21 21.43
C SER A 288 11.22 -8.95 22.25
N PHE A 289 11.36 -9.09 23.58
CA PHE A 289 11.80 -8.02 24.48
C PHE A 289 13.17 -8.35 25.09
N PRO A 290 14.28 -8.08 24.38
CA PRO A 290 15.62 -8.23 24.97
C PRO A 290 15.82 -7.42 26.25
N GLN A 291 15.11 -6.30 26.39
CA GLN A 291 14.95 -5.60 27.66
C GLN A 291 13.46 -5.56 28.00
N VAL A 292 13.08 -6.36 29.00
CA VAL A 292 11.74 -6.33 29.60
C VAL A 292 11.41 -4.95 30.18
N PRO A 293 10.13 -4.61 30.39
CA PRO A 293 9.75 -3.34 31.01
C PRO A 293 10.42 -3.15 32.37
N THR A 294 11.20 -2.08 32.51
CA THR A 294 11.97 -1.79 33.72
C THR A 294 11.59 -0.43 34.28
N LEU A 295 11.40 -0.37 35.59
CA LEU A 295 11.10 0.88 36.29
C LEU A 295 12.34 1.42 37.01
N SER A 296 12.58 2.73 36.91
CA SER A 296 13.64 3.46 37.61
C SER A 296 13.07 4.70 38.27
N LEU A 297 13.61 5.11 39.42
CA LEU A 297 13.22 6.36 40.07
C LEU A 297 13.87 7.54 39.34
N ARG A 298 13.17 8.67 39.29
CA ARG A 298 13.69 9.93 38.71
C ARG A 298 13.46 11.10 39.65
N THR A 299 14.12 12.22 39.37
CA THR A 299 13.89 13.48 40.09
C THR A 299 12.46 14.00 39.87
N GLY A 300 11.93 14.70 40.88
CA GLY A 300 10.56 15.19 40.87
C GLY A 300 9.97 15.30 42.28
N SER A 301 8.67 15.50 42.36
CA SER A 301 7.93 15.58 43.62
C SER A 301 7.39 14.21 44.01
N VAL A 302 7.51 13.85 45.29
CA VAL A 302 6.91 12.65 45.86
C VAL A 302 5.76 13.04 46.80
N SER A 303 4.77 12.17 46.94
CA SER A 303 3.70 12.30 47.93
C SER A 303 3.30 10.91 48.45
N SER A 304 2.28 10.84 49.31
CA SER A 304 1.66 9.58 49.71
C SER A 304 0.94 8.85 48.56
N SER A 305 0.73 9.51 47.41
CA SER A 305 0.03 8.95 46.25
C SER A 305 0.89 8.89 44.98
N VAL A 306 2.05 9.55 44.96
CA VAL A 306 2.84 9.75 43.75
C VAL A 306 4.33 9.52 44.02
N VAL A 307 4.94 8.66 43.22
CA VAL A 307 6.39 8.49 43.07
C VAL A 307 6.75 8.71 41.60
N PRO A 308 7.66 9.65 41.27
CA PRO A 308 8.10 9.88 39.91
C PRO A 308 9.02 8.74 39.45
N VAL A 309 8.69 8.17 38.30
CA VAL A 309 9.40 7.02 37.73
C VAL A 309 9.65 7.19 36.23
N THR A 310 10.62 6.46 35.72
CA THR A 310 10.88 6.27 34.29
C THR A 310 10.73 4.79 33.97
N LEU A 311 9.82 4.47 33.04
CA LEU A 311 9.70 3.16 32.42
C LEU A 311 10.70 3.07 31.26
N GLY A 312 11.44 1.97 31.13
CA GLY A 312 12.33 1.70 29.99
C GLY A 312 12.12 0.31 29.41
N TRP A 313 12.27 0.17 28.09
CA TRP A 313 12.07 -1.08 27.35
C TRP A 313 12.93 -1.14 26.07
N ARG A 314 13.13 -2.35 25.56
CA ARG A 314 13.65 -2.60 24.21
C ARG A 314 12.98 -3.83 23.63
N ALA A 315 12.22 -3.61 22.57
CA ALA A 315 11.72 -4.66 21.68
C ALA A 315 12.67 -4.81 20.48
N ALA A 316 12.76 -6.03 19.95
CA ALA A 316 13.52 -6.36 18.75
C ALA A 316 12.75 -7.39 17.93
N ASP A 317 13.04 -7.42 16.64
CA ASP A 317 12.39 -8.30 15.67
C ASP A 317 13.39 -8.62 14.55
N ASN A 318 13.23 -9.76 13.88
CA ASN A 318 14.07 -10.19 12.75
C ASN A 318 13.89 -9.33 11.51
N VAL A 319 12.72 -8.70 11.33
CA VAL A 319 12.46 -7.76 10.23
C VAL A 319 12.40 -6.34 10.77
N ALA A 320 11.34 -6.00 11.52
CA ALA A 320 11.15 -4.68 12.08
C ALA A 320 9.96 -4.63 13.05
N VAL A 321 10.20 -4.06 14.23
CA VAL A 321 9.13 -3.66 15.14
C VAL A 321 8.43 -2.41 14.58
N ARG A 322 7.10 -2.49 14.41
CA ARG A 322 6.26 -1.37 13.98
C ARG A 322 5.96 -0.43 15.13
N SER A 323 5.59 -0.99 16.29
CA SER A 323 5.24 -0.21 17.47
C SER A 323 5.35 -1.03 18.75
N VAL A 324 5.45 -0.31 19.88
CA VAL A 324 5.31 -0.89 21.22
C VAL A 324 4.23 -0.13 21.97
N ALA A 325 3.19 -0.82 22.42
CA ALA A 325 2.12 -0.25 23.21
C ALA A 325 2.31 -0.57 24.70
N LEU A 326 2.25 0.45 25.56
CA LEU A 326 1.96 0.26 26.97
C LEU A 326 0.48 -0.07 27.11
N THR A 327 0.16 -1.22 27.68
CA THR A 327 -1.22 -1.72 27.85
C THR A 327 -1.67 -1.73 29.31
N ALA A 328 -0.74 -1.62 30.25
CA ALA A 328 -1.00 -1.44 31.68
C ALA A 328 0.21 -0.77 32.35
N PRO A 329 0.02 0.05 33.40
CA PRO A 329 -1.25 0.41 34.04
C PRO A 329 -2.02 1.52 33.31
N THR A 330 -1.39 2.18 32.34
CA THR A 330 -1.98 3.20 31.48
C THR A 330 -1.80 2.78 30.02
N THR A 331 -2.30 3.58 29.09
CA THR A 331 -2.15 3.35 27.66
C THR A 331 -1.16 4.34 27.05
N GLY A 332 -0.37 3.88 26.09
CA GLY A 332 0.55 4.71 25.32
C GLY A 332 1.17 3.92 24.17
N THR A 333 1.59 4.60 23.11
CA THR A 333 2.24 3.98 21.96
C THR A 333 3.60 4.62 21.74
N PHE A 334 4.62 3.78 21.58
CA PHE A 334 6.01 4.21 21.51
C PHE A 334 6.77 3.47 20.41
N ALA A 335 8.00 3.94 20.17
CA ALA A 335 8.99 3.27 19.34
C ALA A 335 9.48 1.94 19.96
N ALA A 336 10.20 1.15 19.16
CA ALA A 336 10.73 -0.17 19.53
C ALA A 336 11.54 -0.15 20.83
N SER A 337 12.29 0.92 21.09
CA SER A 337 13.04 1.13 22.31
C SER A 337 12.87 2.56 22.81
N GLY A 338 12.87 2.74 24.12
CA GLY A 338 12.83 4.07 24.68
C GLY A 338 12.58 4.08 26.17
N THR A 339 12.33 5.28 26.66
CA THR A 339 11.95 5.54 28.04
C THR A 339 10.74 6.46 28.10
N TYR A 340 9.89 6.28 29.11
CA TYR A 340 8.70 7.08 29.35
C TYR A 340 8.64 7.52 30.81
N GLY A 341 8.69 8.84 31.02
CA GLY A 341 8.56 9.44 32.35
C GLY A 341 7.10 9.47 32.79
N THR A 342 6.81 8.93 33.98
CA THR A 342 5.46 8.85 34.52
C THR A 342 5.50 8.83 36.06
N THR A 343 4.42 8.41 36.70
CA THR A 343 4.28 8.27 38.15
C THR A 343 3.62 6.94 38.52
N THR A 344 3.81 6.52 39.76
CA THR A 344 3.14 5.35 40.34
C THR A 344 2.89 5.56 41.82
N LYS A 345 2.00 4.77 42.42
CA LYS A 345 1.61 4.90 43.82
C LYS A 345 2.64 4.19 44.73
N PRO A 346 3.17 4.86 45.76
CA PRO A 346 4.04 4.20 46.72
C PRO A 346 3.28 3.12 47.51
N GLY A 347 3.99 2.04 47.87
CA GLY A 347 3.45 0.91 48.62
C GLY A 347 2.60 -0.07 47.81
N VAL A 348 2.36 0.19 46.53
CA VAL A 348 1.50 -0.63 45.67
C VAL A 348 2.31 -1.29 44.57
N THR A 349 2.21 -2.61 44.48
CA THR A 349 2.76 -3.37 43.35
C THR A 349 1.99 -3.02 42.08
N THR A 350 2.69 -2.44 41.10
CA THR A 350 2.10 -2.05 39.81
C THR A 350 2.71 -2.89 38.69
N THR A 351 1.86 -3.51 37.88
CA THR A 351 2.29 -4.26 36.69
C THR A 351 2.37 -3.34 35.47
N TRP A 352 3.54 -3.31 34.85
CA TRP A 352 3.83 -2.58 33.62
C TRP A 352 3.87 -3.56 32.47
N SER A 353 2.89 -3.48 31.56
CA SER A 353 2.74 -4.42 30.44
C SER A 353 2.95 -3.71 29.12
N MET A 354 3.86 -4.23 28.31
CA MET A 354 4.25 -3.69 27.01
C MET A 354 4.00 -4.74 25.93
N ARG A 355 3.26 -4.38 24.88
CA ARG A 355 3.01 -5.22 23.71
C ARG A 355 3.74 -4.67 22.49
N ALA A 356 4.70 -5.42 21.98
CA ALA A 356 5.37 -5.14 20.71
C ALA A 356 4.57 -5.75 19.55
N GLN A 357 4.52 -5.04 18.43
CA GLN A 357 3.91 -5.49 17.19
C GLN A 357 4.86 -5.18 16.01
N ASP A 358 5.02 -6.13 15.09
CA ASP A 358 5.77 -5.93 13.84
C ASP A 358 4.85 -5.42 12.71
N TRP A 359 5.38 -5.30 11.49
CA TRP A 359 4.57 -4.91 10.34
C TRP A 359 3.68 -6.04 9.79
N SER A 360 4.03 -7.29 10.03
CA SER A 360 3.28 -8.49 9.61
C SER A 360 2.11 -8.85 10.53
N GLY A 361 1.96 -8.14 11.64
CA GLY A 361 0.90 -8.35 12.64
C GLY A 361 1.22 -9.43 13.67
N ASN A 362 2.47 -9.87 13.80
CA ASN A 362 2.89 -10.67 14.95
C ASN A 362 3.05 -9.77 16.17
N THR A 363 2.74 -10.33 17.34
CA THR A 363 2.77 -9.59 18.59
C THR A 363 3.34 -10.43 19.71
N THR A 364 4.00 -9.75 20.65
CA THR A 364 4.47 -10.34 21.91
C THR A 364 4.23 -9.34 23.03
N THR A 365 3.87 -9.83 24.20
CA THR A 365 3.69 -9.02 25.40
C THR A 365 4.74 -9.39 26.43
N SER A 366 5.36 -8.38 27.04
CA SER A 366 6.24 -8.53 28.20
C SER A 366 5.70 -7.68 29.35
N SER A 367 5.73 -8.23 30.56
CA SER A 367 5.22 -7.55 31.76
C SER A 367 6.20 -7.70 32.90
N ALA A 368 6.32 -6.65 33.72
CA ALA A 368 7.06 -6.68 34.98
C ALA A 368 6.32 -5.89 36.06
N SER A 369 6.34 -6.40 37.28
CA SER A 369 5.69 -5.78 38.43
C SER A 369 6.74 -5.16 39.35
N TRP A 370 6.48 -3.93 39.79
CA TRP A 370 7.40 -3.16 40.61
C TRP A 370 6.67 -2.50 41.76
N THR A 371 7.31 -2.45 42.93
CA THR A 371 6.74 -1.82 44.13
C THR A 371 7.69 -0.73 44.64
N PRO A 372 7.33 0.56 44.49
CA PRO A 372 8.08 1.64 45.10
C PRO A 372 7.73 1.73 46.58
N LEU A 373 8.74 1.78 47.45
CA LEU A 373 8.59 1.76 48.90
C LEU A 373 9.32 2.94 49.51
N PHE A 374 8.67 3.59 50.47
CA PHE A 374 9.25 4.67 51.27
C PHE A 374 10.02 4.09 52.46
N ILE A 375 11.20 4.64 52.74
CA ILE A 375 11.98 4.35 53.94
C ILE A 375 12.13 5.65 54.75
N PRO A 376 11.43 5.78 55.89
CA PRO A 376 11.56 6.96 56.74
C PRO A 376 12.93 7.04 57.42
N GLU A 377 13.26 8.21 57.93
CA GLU A 377 14.47 8.48 58.72
C GLU A 377 14.53 7.75 60.06
N THR A 378 13.39 7.26 60.56
CA THR A 378 13.34 6.41 61.75
C THR A 378 13.98 5.04 61.52
N LYS A 379 14.18 4.65 60.25
CA LYS A 379 14.90 3.43 59.85
C LYS A 379 16.38 3.68 59.53
N ALA A 380 16.85 4.94 59.63
CA ALA A 380 18.25 5.27 59.39
C ALA A 380 19.11 5.07 60.64
N THR A 381 20.32 4.55 60.46
CA THR A 381 21.40 4.67 61.46
C THR A 381 21.92 6.10 61.43
N ARG A 382 22.02 6.75 62.60
CA ARG A 382 22.37 8.17 62.72
C ARG A 382 23.77 8.36 63.30
N THR A 383 24.47 9.38 62.82
CA THR A 383 25.72 9.86 63.41
C THR A 383 25.67 11.38 63.53
N GLY A 384 26.10 11.93 64.66
CA GLY A 384 25.98 13.35 64.98
C GLY A 384 24.57 13.75 65.44
N THR A 385 24.38 15.04 65.67
CA THR A 385 23.12 15.60 66.18
C THR A 385 22.13 15.86 65.05
N TRP A 386 20.93 15.30 65.18
CA TRP A 386 19.79 15.51 64.29
C TRP A 386 18.57 15.92 65.10
N SER A 387 17.88 16.97 64.65
CA SER A 387 16.62 17.44 65.23
C SER A 387 15.44 16.99 64.38
N THR A 388 14.33 16.61 65.02
CA THR A 388 13.08 16.25 64.34
C THR A 388 12.19 17.47 64.15
N TYR A 389 11.62 17.62 62.95
CA TYR A 389 10.58 18.61 62.65
C TYR A 389 9.30 17.89 62.22
N THR A 390 8.21 18.10 62.96
CA THR A 390 6.90 17.49 62.67
C THR A 390 6.04 18.42 61.83
N SER A 391 5.52 17.92 60.71
CA SER A 391 4.60 18.65 59.83
C SER A 391 3.92 17.68 58.86
N SER A 392 2.67 17.93 58.53
CA SER A 392 1.94 17.21 57.47
C SER A 392 2.52 17.42 56.07
N ASN A 393 3.48 18.34 55.89
CA ASN A 393 4.21 18.56 54.63
C ASN A 393 5.31 17.53 54.37
N TYR A 394 5.76 16.76 55.37
CA TYR A 394 6.78 15.72 55.21
C TYR A 394 6.16 14.35 54.92
N LEU A 395 6.92 13.45 54.30
CA LEU A 395 6.52 12.06 54.14
C LEU A 395 6.52 11.39 55.52
N GLY A 396 5.42 10.73 55.88
CA GLY A 396 5.27 10.14 57.21
C GLY A 396 5.11 11.15 58.36
N GLY A 397 4.95 12.45 58.07
CA GLY A 397 4.58 13.48 59.06
C GLY A 397 5.74 14.13 59.81
N SER A 398 6.99 13.74 59.56
CA SER A 398 8.16 14.38 60.16
C SER A 398 9.40 14.26 59.29
N ALA A 399 10.35 15.18 59.46
CA ALA A 399 11.66 15.19 58.80
C ALA A 399 12.78 15.31 59.84
N LEU A 400 13.99 14.87 59.48
CA LEU A 400 15.19 15.16 60.26
C LEU A 400 15.99 16.31 59.66
N THR A 401 16.58 17.13 60.52
CA THR A 401 17.50 18.19 60.10
C THR A 401 18.79 18.22 60.90
N ALA A 402 19.86 18.61 60.23
CA ALA A 402 21.17 18.85 60.84
C ALA A 402 21.89 20.00 60.13
N THR A 403 22.79 20.66 60.85
CA THR A 403 23.65 21.74 60.35
C THR A 403 25.14 21.45 60.51
N ALA A 404 25.51 20.56 61.44
CA ALA A 404 26.90 20.19 61.67
C ALA A 404 27.45 19.36 60.50
N GLY A 405 28.55 19.83 59.91
CA GLY A 405 29.29 19.06 58.90
C GLY A 405 29.70 17.69 59.45
N GLY A 406 29.55 16.64 58.63
CA GLY A 406 29.85 15.26 59.03
C GLY A 406 28.69 14.51 59.71
N ALA A 407 27.62 15.20 60.14
CA ALA A 407 26.39 14.52 60.58
C ALA A 407 25.84 13.67 59.43
N SER A 408 25.38 12.44 59.71
CA SER A 408 24.95 11.52 58.65
C SER A 408 23.78 10.62 59.01
N LEU A 409 23.04 10.21 57.97
CA LEU A 409 21.98 9.20 58.02
C LEU A 409 22.33 8.08 57.02
N SER A 410 22.23 6.82 57.46
CA SER A 410 22.54 5.65 56.63
C SER A 410 21.37 4.68 56.61
N TRP A 411 20.96 4.25 55.42
CA TRP A 411 19.90 3.27 55.20
C TRP A 411 20.44 2.05 54.47
N VAL A 412 19.95 0.88 54.83
CA VAL A 412 20.16 -0.37 54.10
C VAL A 412 18.84 -0.79 53.48
N PHE A 413 18.86 -1.17 52.20
CA PHE A 413 17.68 -1.66 51.48
C PHE A 413 18.09 -2.74 50.48
N THR A 414 17.11 -3.50 49.98
CA THR A 414 17.30 -4.43 48.86
C THR A 414 16.39 -4.00 47.73
N GLY A 415 16.98 -3.59 46.61
CA GLY A 415 16.23 -3.02 45.50
C GLY A 415 17.11 -2.72 44.31
N ARG A 416 16.48 -2.28 43.22
CA ARG A 416 17.15 -1.97 41.95
C ARG A 416 17.15 -0.49 41.59
N SER A 417 16.50 0.33 42.40
CA SER A 417 16.56 1.79 42.26
C SER A 417 16.30 2.44 43.60
N VAL A 418 16.96 3.55 43.87
CA VAL A 418 16.79 4.35 45.08
C VAL A 418 16.81 5.83 44.74
N SER A 419 16.12 6.63 45.54
CA SER A 419 16.15 8.07 45.46
C SER A 419 16.19 8.71 46.85
N PHE A 420 16.84 9.86 46.93
CA PHE A 420 16.92 10.67 48.14
C PHE A 420 15.89 11.79 48.07
N VAL A 421 15.01 11.83 49.08
CA VAL A 421 13.98 12.86 49.22
C VAL A 421 14.42 13.86 50.28
N ALA A 422 14.35 15.14 49.95
CA ALA A 422 14.75 16.22 50.82
C ALA A 422 13.78 17.40 50.71
N THR A 423 13.88 18.31 51.69
CA THR A 423 13.27 19.64 51.58
C THR A 423 14.33 20.64 51.17
N LYS A 424 13.99 21.46 50.17
CA LYS A 424 14.86 22.54 49.70
C LYS A 424 14.41 23.88 50.29
N THR A 425 15.33 24.68 50.80
CA THR A 425 15.05 26.01 51.39
C THR A 425 16.18 26.99 51.11
N ALA A 426 15.97 28.28 51.39
CA ALA A 426 17.00 29.30 51.22
C ALA A 426 18.20 29.10 52.18
N THR A 427 17.99 28.41 53.30
CA THR A 427 19.01 28.10 54.31
C THR A 427 19.59 26.69 54.16
N SER A 428 19.16 25.93 53.15
CA SER A 428 19.61 24.57 52.94
C SER A 428 20.92 24.51 52.14
N GLY A 429 21.83 23.66 52.62
CA GLY A 429 23.18 23.47 52.12
C GLY A 429 23.31 22.28 51.20
N GLN A 430 24.54 21.78 51.11
CA GLN A 430 24.86 20.59 50.34
C GLN A 430 24.86 19.33 51.20
N ALA A 431 24.59 18.19 50.55
CA ALA A 431 24.77 16.88 51.13
C ALA A 431 25.62 15.99 50.20
N TYR A 432 26.54 15.24 50.78
CA TYR A 432 27.23 14.16 50.07
C TYR A 432 26.37 12.90 50.10
N ILE A 433 26.30 12.23 48.96
CA ILE A 433 25.60 10.95 48.81
C ILE A 433 26.64 9.88 48.60
N TYR A 434 26.62 8.89 49.48
CA TYR A 434 27.44 7.68 49.38
C TYR A 434 26.53 6.49 49.08
N VAL A 435 27.00 5.62 48.20
CA VAL A 435 26.39 4.33 47.89
C VAL A 435 27.45 3.27 48.12
N ASP A 436 27.14 2.29 48.97
CA ASP A 436 28.02 1.16 49.27
C ASP A 436 29.44 1.61 49.69
N GLY A 437 29.50 2.67 50.50
CA GLY A 437 30.73 3.25 51.03
C GLY A 437 31.43 4.26 50.10
N VAL A 438 31.03 4.37 48.84
CA VAL A 438 31.65 5.25 47.85
C VAL A 438 30.84 6.52 47.66
N LYS A 439 31.48 7.69 47.67
CA LYS A 439 30.81 8.96 47.35
C LYS A 439 30.42 8.97 45.88
N VAL A 440 29.14 9.07 45.58
CA VAL A 440 28.61 9.07 44.21
C VAL A 440 28.08 10.42 43.75
N SER A 441 27.75 11.33 44.68
CA SER A 441 27.23 12.65 44.31
C SER A 441 27.39 13.67 45.44
N THR A 442 27.31 14.94 45.08
CA THR A 442 27.05 16.06 45.99
C THR A 442 25.80 16.77 45.49
N VAL A 443 24.76 16.87 46.31
CA VAL A 443 23.51 17.56 45.94
C VAL A 443 23.40 18.89 46.66
N ASP A 444 22.93 19.91 45.95
CA ASP A 444 22.61 21.21 46.52
C ASP A 444 21.10 21.33 46.81
N LEU A 445 20.77 21.54 48.08
CA LEU A 445 19.39 21.66 48.56
C LEU A 445 18.89 23.10 48.60
N TYR A 446 19.65 24.07 48.07
CA TYR A 446 19.18 25.46 48.00
C TYR A 446 17.96 25.64 47.09
N SER A 447 17.02 26.44 47.56
CA SER A 447 15.89 26.97 46.77
C SER A 447 15.41 28.28 47.40
N SER A 448 15.13 29.30 46.59
CA SER A 448 14.60 30.58 47.09
C SER A 448 13.21 30.43 47.73
N THR A 449 12.45 29.42 47.31
CA THR A 449 11.17 29.02 47.93
C THR A 449 11.29 27.67 48.61
N VAL A 450 10.50 27.45 49.66
CA VAL A 450 10.47 26.16 50.36
C VAL A 450 9.83 25.10 49.46
N GLN A 451 10.53 24.01 49.22
CA GLN A 451 10.03 22.88 48.43
C GLN A 451 10.14 21.58 49.22
N TYR A 452 9.01 21.09 49.70
CA TYR A 452 8.91 19.81 50.39
C TYR A 452 8.91 18.62 49.41
N ARG A 453 9.27 17.44 49.92
CA ARG A 453 9.15 16.13 49.23
C ARG A 453 9.80 16.10 47.85
N ARG A 454 11.02 16.63 47.74
CA ARG A 454 11.75 16.67 46.46
C ARG A 454 12.72 15.51 46.37
N VAL A 455 12.58 14.70 45.33
CA VAL A 455 13.63 13.78 44.91
C VAL A 455 14.75 14.60 44.29
N VAL A 456 15.83 14.74 45.04
CA VAL A 456 17.01 15.53 44.65
C VAL A 456 18.11 14.69 44.02
N TRP A 457 18.00 13.35 44.14
CA TRP A 457 18.93 12.40 43.53
C TRP A 457 18.24 11.05 43.36
N ALA A 458 18.58 10.34 42.30
CA ALA A 458 18.16 8.96 42.08
C ALA A 458 19.29 8.14 41.44
N LYS A 459 19.30 6.83 41.70
CA LYS A 459 20.20 5.85 41.09
C LYS A 459 19.45 4.56 40.82
N SER A 460 19.86 3.85 39.77
CA SER A 460 19.33 2.55 39.40
C SER A 460 20.46 1.58 39.04
N TRP A 461 20.16 0.29 39.15
CA TRP A 461 21.05 -0.83 38.84
C TRP A 461 20.37 -1.80 37.87
N THR A 462 21.16 -2.69 37.29
CA THR A 462 20.68 -3.72 36.34
C THR A 462 19.80 -4.76 37.04
N GLY A 463 20.06 -5.06 38.30
CA GLY A 463 19.29 -6.01 39.12
C GLY A 463 19.00 -5.50 40.53
N SER A 464 18.20 -6.26 41.27
CA SER A 464 17.92 -5.99 42.68
C SER A 464 19.03 -6.58 43.54
N ALA A 465 19.66 -5.76 44.38
CA ALA A 465 20.70 -6.18 45.30
C ALA A 465 20.60 -5.41 46.63
N ARG A 466 21.34 -5.87 47.64
CA ARG A 466 21.44 -5.18 48.92
C ARG A 466 22.40 -4.00 48.77
N HIS A 467 21.93 -2.81 49.12
CA HIS A 467 22.69 -1.56 49.04
C HIS A 467 22.63 -0.77 50.35
N THR A 468 23.64 0.06 50.57
CA THR A 468 23.67 1.07 51.64
C THR A 468 23.74 2.46 51.03
N VAL A 469 22.80 3.34 51.39
CA VAL A 469 22.84 4.76 51.03
C VAL A 469 23.10 5.58 52.28
N LYS A 470 24.17 6.38 52.27
CA LYS A 470 24.55 7.28 53.36
C LYS A 470 24.54 8.73 52.88
N ILE A 471 23.78 9.57 53.58
CA ILE A 471 23.68 11.01 53.34
C ILE A 471 24.49 11.72 54.42
N VAL A 472 25.44 12.57 54.01
CA VAL A 472 26.34 13.30 54.93
C VAL A 472 26.19 14.80 54.72
N VAL A 473 25.96 15.53 55.81
CA VAL A 473 25.88 17.00 55.81
C VAL A 473 27.25 17.59 55.50
N VAL A 474 27.32 18.48 54.52
CA VAL A 474 28.58 19.15 54.15
C VAL A 474 28.95 20.25 55.15
N GLY A 475 27.96 20.93 55.74
CA GLY A 475 28.19 22.12 56.57
C GLY A 475 28.47 23.37 55.72
N THR A 476 27.75 23.53 54.61
CA THR A 476 27.93 24.65 53.65
C THR A 476 27.86 26.01 54.35
N SER A 477 28.89 26.84 54.15
CA SER A 477 28.95 28.18 54.75
C SER A 477 27.74 29.04 54.38
N GLY A 478 27.20 29.79 55.34
CA GLY A 478 26.01 30.65 55.20
C GLY A 478 24.65 29.91 55.12
N ARG A 479 24.63 28.62 54.75
CA ARG A 479 23.41 27.82 54.62
C ARG A 479 23.66 26.35 54.99
N PRO A 480 23.99 26.03 56.24
CA PRO A 480 24.50 24.70 56.59
C PRO A 480 23.42 23.61 56.68
N ARG A 481 22.14 23.97 56.59
CA ARG A 481 21.03 23.09 56.95
C ARG A 481 20.83 21.98 55.91
N VAL A 482 20.63 20.76 56.33
CA VAL A 482 20.07 19.68 55.51
C VAL A 482 18.76 19.25 56.15
N ILE A 483 17.69 19.13 55.37
CA ILE A 483 16.39 18.61 55.81
C ILE A 483 16.10 17.38 54.96
N THR A 484 16.19 16.19 55.54
CA THR A 484 15.86 14.94 54.85
C THR A 484 14.37 14.69 54.95
N ASP A 485 13.83 13.92 53.99
CA ASP A 485 12.44 13.46 54.00
C ASP A 485 12.39 11.99 53.55
N GLY A 486 13.36 11.20 54.04
CA GLY A 486 13.55 9.77 53.77
C GLY A 486 14.12 9.39 52.39
N LEU A 487 14.02 8.08 52.08
CA LEU A 487 14.37 7.50 50.78
C LEU A 487 13.13 6.88 50.13
N VAL A 488 13.12 6.77 48.80
CA VAL A 488 12.24 5.86 48.08
C VAL A 488 13.10 4.84 47.35
N TYR A 489 12.70 3.57 47.33
CA TYR A 489 13.37 2.54 46.54
C TYR A 489 12.37 1.66 45.80
N VAL A 490 12.81 0.99 44.74
CA VAL A 490 12.00 0.02 43.98
C VAL A 490 12.54 -1.37 44.26
N ARG A 491 11.66 -2.25 44.76
CA ARG A 491 11.95 -3.67 45.01
C ARG A 491 11.89 -4.48 43.71
#